data_AF-A0A8G2BEZ0-F1
#
_entry.id   AF-A0A8G2BEZ0-F1
#
_cell.length_a   1.000
_cell.length_b   1.000
_cell.length_c   1.000
_cell.angle_alpha   90.00
_cell.angle_beta   90.00
_cell.angle_gamma   90.00
#
_symmetry.space_group_name_H-M   'P 1'
#
loop_
_entity.id
_entity.type
_entity.pdbx_description
1 polymer ?
#
loop_
_entity_poly.entity_id
_entity_poly.type
_entity_poly.pdbx_seq_one_letter_code
_entity_poly.pdbx_strand_id
1 'polypeptide(L)'
;MSWAETIWAEMIWADVIRRKTTGLAAVLALALLPGTAAAAASLDGIWGMDRGGTVDCATLVMVLRDGTYAKAMLDVGTTQGKRDSVAGTSTYAVAGDRVEIAPTLSFARPEPRQVFHWDPVADVLLRLEPAPRLTYRRCPDRPLNPMTR
;
A
#
# COMPACT_ATOMS: atom_id res chain seq x y z
N MET A 1 51.52 -27.46 18.27
CA MET A 1 52.73 -26.72 17.84
C MET A 1 53.62 -27.76 17.17
N SER A 2 53.90 -27.76 15.86
CA SER A 2 53.98 -26.65 14.91
C SER A 2 54.10 -27.11 13.44
N TRP A 3 53.46 -26.38 12.51
CA TRP A 3 53.67 -26.22 11.04
C TRP A 3 53.51 -27.47 10.14
N ALA A 4 52.97 -27.43 8.90
CA ALA A 4 52.51 -26.37 8.02
C ALA A 4 51.49 -26.95 7.00
N GLU A 5 50.59 -26.09 6.56
CA GLU A 5 49.68 -26.25 5.44
C GLU A 5 50.44 -26.34 4.10
N THR A 6 49.92 -27.08 3.12
CA THR A 6 50.07 -26.73 1.70
C THR A 6 48.81 -27.14 0.94
N ILE A 7 48.26 -26.15 0.26
CA ILE A 7 46.97 -26.06 -0.43
C ILE A 7 47.16 -26.41 -1.92
N TRP A 8 46.04 -26.44 -2.66
CA TRP A 8 45.85 -26.26 -4.12
C TRP A 8 45.73 -27.56 -4.92
N ALA A 9 44.84 -27.74 -5.89
CA ALA A 9 43.60 -27.09 -6.32
C ALA A 9 43.03 -27.93 -7.50
N GLU A 10 41.73 -27.79 -7.74
CA GLU A 10 41.04 -27.95 -9.04
C GLU A 10 41.03 -29.32 -9.76
N MET A 11 39.82 -29.90 -9.89
CA MET A 11 39.29 -30.23 -11.22
C MET A 11 37.77 -30.47 -11.13
N ILE A 12 37.03 -29.45 -11.57
CA ILE A 12 35.58 -29.42 -11.82
C ILE A 12 35.34 -29.86 -13.26
N TRP A 13 34.56 -30.91 -13.51
CA TRP A 13 33.73 -31.12 -14.73
C TRP A 13 32.63 -32.14 -14.35
N ALA A 14 31.39 -31.76 -14.04
CA ALA A 14 30.29 -31.46 -14.97
C ALA A 14 29.76 -32.69 -15.73
N ASP A 15 28.54 -33.12 -15.37
CA ASP A 15 27.46 -33.71 -16.21
C ASP A 15 26.57 -34.60 -15.31
N VAL A 16 25.42 -34.16 -14.78
CA VAL A 16 24.17 -33.84 -15.49
C VAL A 16 23.81 -34.95 -16.49
N ILE A 17 22.91 -35.86 -16.11
CA ILE A 17 21.73 -36.32 -16.88
C ILE A 17 21.23 -37.68 -16.35
N ARG A 18 19.90 -37.78 -16.24
CA ARG A 18 19.06 -38.99 -16.08
C ARG A 18 18.90 -39.58 -14.67
N ARG A 19 18.25 -38.77 -13.84
CA ARG A 19 17.06 -39.26 -13.13
C ARG A 19 15.99 -39.69 -14.15
N LYS A 20 15.51 -40.93 -14.05
CA LYS A 20 14.22 -41.40 -14.59
C LYS A 20 13.59 -42.24 -13.47
N THR A 21 12.60 -41.66 -12.77
CA THR A 21 11.16 -42.06 -12.82
C THR A 21 10.98 -43.49 -12.30
N THR A 22 10.18 -43.81 -11.29
CA THR A 22 8.83 -43.38 -10.88
C THR A 22 8.51 -44.35 -9.72
N GLY A 23 7.78 -44.06 -8.65
CA GLY A 23 6.77 -43.08 -8.34
C GLY A 23 5.90 -43.73 -7.27
N LEU A 24 5.45 -42.97 -6.27
CA LEU A 24 4.23 -43.27 -5.53
C LEU A 24 3.84 -42.01 -4.77
N ALA A 25 2.91 -41.30 -5.39
CA ALA A 25 2.22 -40.15 -4.87
C ALA A 25 1.30 -40.59 -3.73
N ALA A 26 1.49 -40.00 -2.55
CA ALA A 26 0.46 -39.91 -1.53
C ALA A 26 0.21 -38.42 -1.29
N VAL A 27 -0.58 -37.82 -2.19
CA VAL A 27 -1.12 -36.47 -2.04
C VAL A 27 -2.26 -36.57 -1.03
N LEU A 28 -1.96 -36.28 0.23
CA LEU A 28 -2.98 -36.08 1.26
C LEU A 28 -3.57 -34.68 1.07
N ALA A 29 -4.60 -34.60 0.23
CA ALA A 29 -5.41 -33.40 0.04
C ALA A 29 -6.30 -33.18 1.27
N LEU A 30 -5.76 -32.49 2.29
CA LEU A 30 -6.58 -31.97 3.38
C LEU A 30 -7.23 -30.65 2.93
N ALA A 31 -8.52 -30.75 2.60
CA ALA A 31 -9.55 -29.74 2.77
C ALA A 31 -9.14 -28.27 2.55
N LEU A 32 -9.08 -27.88 1.27
CA LEU A 32 -9.39 -26.52 0.86
C LEU A 32 -10.87 -26.24 1.20
N LEU A 33 -11.14 -25.85 2.44
CA LEU A 33 -12.30 -25.03 2.72
C LEU A 33 -12.14 -23.77 1.85
N PRO A 34 -13.09 -23.44 0.96
CA PRO A 34 -13.17 -22.10 0.41
C PRO A 34 -13.65 -21.22 1.56
N GLY A 35 -12.75 -20.91 2.50
CA GLY A 35 -12.84 -19.67 3.24
C GLY A 35 -12.84 -18.62 2.16
N THR A 36 -14.01 -18.04 1.91
CA THR A 36 -14.18 -16.87 1.08
C THR A 36 -12.99 -15.98 1.36
N ALA A 37 -12.06 -15.90 0.41
CA ALA A 37 -11.13 -14.81 0.36
C ALA A 37 -12.06 -13.60 0.24
N ALA A 38 -12.46 -13.05 1.39
CA ALA A 38 -12.91 -11.68 1.48
C ALA A 38 -11.84 -10.96 0.68
N ALA A 39 -12.22 -10.45 -0.51
CA ALA A 39 -11.32 -9.73 -1.37
C ALA A 39 -10.62 -8.76 -0.42
N ALA A 40 -9.32 -8.99 -0.17
CA ALA A 40 -8.62 -8.19 0.81
C ALA A 40 -8.76 -6.77 0.28
N ALA A 41 -9.57 -5.96 0.95
CA ALA A 41 -9.80 -4.60 0.52
C ALA A 41 -8.41 -4.00 0.42
N SER A 42 -8.04 -3.52 -0.76
CA SER A 42 -6.76 -2.83 -0.87
C SER A 42 -6.87 -1.55 -0.05
N LEU A 43 -5.78 -1.10 0.57
CA LEU A 43 -5.72 0.24 1.15
C LEU A 43 -5.66 1.32 0.04
N ASP A 44 -5.20 0.94 -1.16
CA ASP A 44 -4.98 1.87 -2.26
C ASP A 44 -6.28 2.41 -2.85
N GLY A 45 -6.35 3.72 -2.97
CA GLY A 45 -7.33 4.49 -3.72
C GLY A 45 -7.69 5.78 -3.00
N ILE A 46 -8.93 6.23 -3.16
CA ILE A 46 -9.34 7.60 -2.80
C ILE A 46 -10.17 7.58 -1.51
N TRP A 47 -9.76 8.39 -0.55
CA TRP A 47 -10.32 8.45 0.79
C TRP A 47 -10.81 9.86 1.11
N GLY A 48 -12.11 9.98 1.31
CA GLY A 48 -12.77 11.22 1.70
C GLY A 48 -13.00 11.27 3.21
N MET A 49 -13.02 12.48 3.77
CA MET A 49 -13.32 12.66 5.20
C MET A 49 -14.82 12.45 5.44
N ASP A 50 -15.16 11.60 6.41
CA ASP A 50 -16.52 11.43 6.88
C ASP A 50 -16.90 12.61 7.81
N ARG A 51 -17.91 13.38 7.42
CA ARG A 51 -18.46 14.52 8.17
C ARG A 51 -19.78 14.18 8.84
N GLY A 52 -19.80 13.10 9.62
CA GLY A 52 -20.97 12.70 10.39
C GLY A 52 -22.02 11.95 9.55
N GLY A 53 -21.56 11.02 8.71
CA GLY A 53 -22.39 10.17 7.87
C GLY A 53 -22.37 10.55 6.39
N THR A 54 -21.74 11.67 6.03
CA THR A 54 -21.52 12.07 4.63
C THR A 54 -20.03 12.13 4.34
N VAL A 55 -19.58 11.38 3.33
CA VAL A 55 -18.18 11.36 2.90
C VAL A 55 -17.92 12.53 1.94
N ASP A 56 -17.00 13.43 2.30
CA ASP A 56 -16.56 14.51 1.43
C ASP A 56 -15.49 14.00 0.45
N CYS A 57 -15.93 13.74 -0.78
CA CYS A 57 -15.08 13.31 -1.91
C CYS A 57 -14.73 14.43 -2.88
N ALA A 58 -15.16 15.67 -2.62
CA ALA A 58 -15.07 16.78 -3.57
C ALA A 58 -14.05 17.85 -3.16
N THR A 59 -13.79 18.02 -1.86
CA THR A 59 -12.90 19.08 -1.37
C THR A 59 -11.44 18.63 -1.38
N LEU A 60 -10.96 18.01 -0.29
CA LEU A 60 -9.60 17.48 -0.17
C LEU A 60 -9.72 16.02 0.23
N VAL A 61 -9.22 15.16 -0.65
CA VAL A 61 -9.14 13.73 -0.43
C VAL A 61 -7.71 13.31 -0.17
N MET A 62 -7.59 12.17 0.50
CA MET A 62 -6.34 11.43 0.60
C MET A 62 -6.33 10.38 -0.49
N VAL A 63 -5.24 10.32 -1.25
CA VAL A 63 -4.99 9.32 -2.26
C VAL A 63 -3.83 8.46 -1.79
N LEU A 64 -4.07 7.17 -1.64
CA LEU A 64 -3.05 6.17 -1.30
C LEU A 64 -2.85 5.30 -2.53
N ARG A 65 -1.61 5.19 -3.01
CA ARG A 65 -1.28 4.33 -4.16
C ARG A 65 0.18 3.89 -4.11
N ASP A 66 0.42 2.60 -4.12
CA ASP A 66 1.77 2.02 -4.23
C ASP A 66 2.78 2.63 -3.22
N GLY A 67 2.38 2.78 -1.95
CA GLY A 67 3.22 3.39 -0.90
C GLY A 67 3.34 4.92 -0.96
N THR A 68 2.69 5.58 -1.93
CA THR A 68 2.64 7.03 -2.07
C THR A 68 1.33 7.60 -1.51
N TYR A 69 1.46 8.67 -0.73
CA TYR A 69 0.35 9.49 -0.27
C TYR A 69 0.31 10.79 -1.06
N ALA A 70 -0.88 11.18 -1.53
CA ALA A 70 -1.14 12.53 -2.00
C ALA A 70 -2.37 13.11 -1.30
N LYS A 71 -2.27 14.36 -0.87
CA LYS A 71 -3.40 15.19 -0.50
C LYS A 71 -3.83 15.96 -1.74
N ALA A 72 -5.04 15.74 -2.22
CA ALA A 72 -5.44 16.28 -3.53
C ALA A 72 -6.87 16.82 -3.53
N MET A 73 -7.10 17.82 -4.36
CA MET A 73 -8.43 18.23 -4.81
C MET A 73 -8.62 17.66 -6.20
N LEU A 74 -9.68 16.89 -6.39
CA LEU A 74 -9.92 16.16 -7.64
C LEU A 74 -10.87 16.96 -8.53
N ASP A 75 -10.68 16.85 -9.85
CA ASP A 75 -11.60 17.47 -10.83
C ASP A 75 -11.80 18.99 -10.69
N VAL A 76 -10.76 19.71 -10.25
CA VAL A 76 -10.76 21.17 -10.15
C VAL A 76 -10.97 21.78 -11.53
N GLY A 77 -12.00 22.62 -11.66
CA GLY A 77 -12.31 23.32 -12.91
C GLY A 77 -11.25 24.37 -13.25
N THR A 78 -10.71 24.29 -14.45
CA THR A 78 -9.77 25.28 -15.02
C THR A 78 -10.27 25.77 -16.37
N THR A 79 -9.65 26.83 -16.91
CA THR A 79 -9.92 27.29 -18.28
C THR A 79 -9.59 26.26 -19.36
N GLN A 80 -8.85 25.20 -19.02
CA GLN A 80 -8.47 24.10 -19.90
C GLN A 80 -9.22 22.79 -19.60
N GLY A 81 -10.29 22.84 -18.79
CA GLY A 81 -11.04 21.68 -18.34
C GLY A 81 -10.71 21.26 -16.90
N LYS A 82 -11.14 20.07 -16.50
CA LYS A 82 -10.93 19.55 -15.14
C LYS A 82 -9.52 19.01 -14.97
N ARG A 83 -8.88 19.30 -13.84
CA ARG A 83 -7.55 18.79 -13.47
C ARG A 83 -7.50 18.40 -12.01
N ASP A 84 -6.62 17.47 -11.68
CA ASP A 84 -6.35 17.12 -10.28
C ASP A 84 -5.24 18.04 -9.76
N SER A 85 -5.49 18.66 -8.61
CA SER A 85 -4.55 19.56 -7.95
C SER A 85 -4.01 18.90 -6.70
N VAL A 86 -2.69 18.72 -6.65
CA VAL A 86 -2.03 18.12 -5.49
C VAL A 86 -1.58 19.21 -4.53
N ALA A 87 -2.11 19.14 -3.32
CA ALA A 87 -1.73 20.01 -2.22
C ALA A 87 -0.38 19.62 -1.61
N GLY A 88 -0.09 18.32 -1.55
CA GLY A 88 1.13 17.78 -0.96
C GLY A 88 1.27 16.29 -1.21
N THR A 89 2.50 15.79 -1.18
CA THR A 89 2.82 14.37 -1.36
C THR A 89 3.81 13.89 -0.31
N SER A 90 3.64 12.66 0.14
CA SER A 90 4.61 11.96 1.00
C SER A 90 4.53 10.46 0.76
N THR A 91 5.10 9.67 1.64
CA THR A 91 5.00 8.21 1.63
C THR A 91 4.08 7.73 2.75
N TYR A 92 3.53 6.54 2.58
CA TYR A 92 2.85 5.83 3.66
C TYR A 92 3.39 4.41 3.80
N ALA A 93 3.29 3.87 5.01
CA ALA A 93 3.64 2.48 5.32
C ALA A 93 2.52 1.82 6.11
N VAL A 94 2.39 0.50 5.97
CA VAL A 94 1.36 -0.30 6.63
C VAL A 94 2.04 -1.36 7.48
N ALA A 95 1.62 -1.50 8.73
CA ALA A 95 2.06 -2.52 9.67
C ALA A 95 0.84 -3.10 10.39
N GLY A 96 0.32 -4.21 9.88
CA GLY A 96 -0.94 -4.77 10.37
C GLY A 96 -2.13 -3.85 10.06
N ASP A 97 -2.87 -3.46 11.08
CA ASP A 97 -3.99 -2.51 11.02
C ASP A 97 -3.53 -1.04 11.14
N ARG A 98 -2.24 -0.78 11.32
CA ARG A 98 -1.70 0.56 11.47
C ARG A 98 -1.18 1.08 10.13
N VAL A 99 -1.61 2.28 9.77
CA VAL A 99 -1.11 3.02 8.61
C VAL A 99 -0.43 4.29 9.11
N GLU A 100 0.80 4.53 8.68
CA GLU A 100 1.53 5.75 8.97
C GLU A 100 1.82 6.51 7.70
N ILE A 101 1.48 7.79 7.68
CA ILE A 101 1.82 8.73 6.61
C ILE A 101 2.93 9.62 7.14
N ALA A 102 4.04 9.66 6.41
CA ALA A 102 5.19 10.48 6.77
C ALA A 102 4.82 11.98 6.72
N PRO A 103 5.57 12.85 7.44
CA PRO A 103 5.37 14.29 7.36
C PRO A 103 5.36 14.79 5.90
N THR A 104 4.61 15.86 5.65
CA THR A 104 4.47 16.43 4.30
C THR A 104 4.43 17.95 4.35
N LEU A 105 4.66 18.59 3.20
CA LEU A 105 4.30 19.99 2.98
C LEU A 105 3.01 20.01 2.16
N SER A 106 1.92 20.47 2.77
CA SER A 106 0.64 20.66 2.09
C SER A 106 0.39 22.15 1.91
N PHE A 107 0.26 22.62 0.66
CA PHE A 107 0.16 24.05 0.32
C PHE A 107 1.27 24.89 0.97
N ALA A 108 2.51 24.41 0.90
CA ALA A 108 3.69 25.01 1.55
C ALA A 108 3.61 25.14 3.09
N ARG A 109 2.68 24.44 3.75
CA ARG A 109 2.60 24.37 5.21
C ARG A 109 3.02 22.98 5.71
N PRO A 110 3.88 22.89 6.74
CA PRO A 110 4.22 21.62 7.35
C PRO A 110 2.99 20.93 7.95
N GLU A 111 2.79 19.66 7.59
CA GLU A 111 1.88 18.75 8.27
C GLU A 111 2.71 17.65 8.94
N PRO A 112 2.47 17.37 10.24
CA PRO A 112 3.21 16.35 10.96
C PRO A 112 2.88 14.95 10.42
N ARG A 113 3.61 13.93 10.91
CA ARG A 113 3.25 12.53 10.65
C ARG A 113 1.80 12.28 11.05
N GLN A 114 1.12 11.45 10.27
CA GLN A 114 -0.26 11.05 10.57
C GLN A 114 -0.31 9.54 10.80
N VAL A 115 -1.11 9.12 11.77
CA VAL A 115 -1.30 7.72 12.12
C VAL A 115 -2.77 7.38 12.01
N PHE A 116 -3.04 6.26 11.37
CA PHE A 116 -4.39 5.74 11.19
C PHE A 116 -4.47 4.29 11.70
N HIS A 117 -5.64 3.94 12.19
CA HIS A 117 -6.09 2.56 12.27
C HIS A 117 -6.94 2.27 11.03
N TRP A 118 -6.68 1.16 10.36
CA TRP A 118 -7.35 0.70 9.16
C TRP A 118 -8.21 -0.52 9.47
N ASP A 119 -9.51 -0.39 9.22
CA ASP A 119 -10.45 -1.50 9.20
C ASP A 119 -10.70 -1.90 7.73
N PRO A 120 -10.12 -3.01 7.23
CA PRO A 120 -10.28 -3.44 5.85
C PRO A 120 -11.68 -4.01 5.57
N VAL A 121 -12.44 -4.40 6.59
CA VAL A 121 -13.80 -4.96 6.43
C VAL A 121 -14.82 -3.84 6.32
N ALA A 122 -14.71 -2.82 7.18
CA ALA A 122 -15.58 -1.65 7.14
C ALA A 122 -15.15 -0.60 6.09
N ASP A 123 -13.95 -0.76 5.51
CA ASP A 123 -13.33 0.16 4.56
C ASP A 123 -13.22 1.57 5.14
N VAL A 124 -12.64 1.62 6.34
CA VAL A 124 -12.51 2.82 7.17
C VAL A 124 -11.05 3.06 7.54
N LEU A 125 -10.61 4.30 7.42
CA LEU A 125 -9.36 4.81 8.00
C LEU A 125 -9.69 5.79 9.12
N LEU A 126 -9.38 5.41 10.36
CA LEU A 126 -9.52 6.28 11.52
C LEU A 126 -8.19 6.93 11.84
N ARG A 127 -8.04 8.23 11.58
CA ARG A 127 -6.88 9.00 12.00
C ARG A 127 -6.85 9.14 13.51
N LEU A 128 -5.80 8.64 14.13
CA LEU A 128 -5.55 8.71 15.57
C LEU A 128 -4.67 9.91 15.93
N GLU A 129 -3.68 10.21 15.09
CA GLU A 129 -2.74 11.31 15.27
C GLU A 129 -2.54 12.08 13.96
N PRO A 130 -2.41 13.41 14.00
CA PRO A 130 -2.64 14.28 15.16
C PRO A 130 -4.14 14.39 15.50
N ALA A 131 -4.44 14.89 16.69
CA ALA A 131 -5.80 15.26 17.07
C ALA A 131 -6.35 16.40 16.17
N PRO A 132 -7.68 16.48 15.93
CA PRO A 132 -8.71 15.55 16.40
C PRO A 132 -8.68 14.22 15.63
N ARG A 133 -9.37 13.21 16.20
CA ARG A 133 -9.64 11.97 15.49
C ARG A 133 -10.57 12.25 14.32
N LEU A 134 -10.21 11.75 13.14
CA LEU A 134 -10.97 11.94 11.91
C LEU A 134 -11.22 10.57 11.28
N THR A 135 -12.43 10.36 10.79
CA THR A 135 -12.79 9.14 10.07
C THR A 135 -12.73 9.43 8.58
N TYR A 136 -12.12 8.54 7.83
CA TYR A 136 -12.06 8.55 6.37
C TYR A 136 -12.71 7.28 5.83
N ARG A 137 -13.41 7.43 4.71
CA ARG A 137 -14.09 6.34 4.01
C ARG A 137 -13.79 6.44 2.52
N ARG A 138 -14.00 5.34 1.80
CA ARG A 138 -13.80 5.34 0.36
C ARG A 138 -14.68 6.33 -0.38
N CYS A 139 -14.03 7.00 -1.31
CA CYS A 139 -14.68 7.66 -2.43
C CYS A 139 -14.70 6.70 -3.63
N PRO A 140 -15.58 6.94 -4.62
CA PRO A 140 -15.55 6.20 -5.87
C PRO A 140 -14.16 6.26 -6.52
N ASP A 141 -13.64 5.09 -6.91
CA ASP A 141 -12.37 5.05 -7.63
C ASP A 141 -12.54 5.65 -9.03
N ARG A 142 -11.51 6.38 -9.46
CA ARG A 142 -11.39 6.91 -10.82
C ARG A 142 -9.92 6.99 -11.24
N PRO A 143 -9.63 7.02 -12.55
CA PRO A 143 -8.30 7.40 -13.02
C PRO A 143 -7.91 8.76 -12.46
N LEU A 144 -6.69 8.87 -11.94
CA LEU A 144 -6.14 10.15 -11.54
C LEU A 144 -5.57 10.81 -12.79
N ASN A 145 -5.95 12.07 -13.02
CA ASN A 145 -5.34 12.85 -14.07
C ASN A 145 -3.88 13.12 -13.70
N PRO A 146 -2.98 13.36 -14.68
CA PRO A 146 -1.59 13.71 -14.39
C PRO A 146 -1.55 14.87 -13.40
N MET A 147 -1.10 14.56 -12.19
CA MET A 147 -1.07 15.50 -11.09
C MET A 147 0.00 16.54 -11.37
N THR A 148 -0.41 17.72 -11.82
CA THR A 148 0.50 18.87 -11.91
C THR A 148 0.85 19.33 -10.49
N ARG A 149 2.14 19.22 -10.14
CA ARG A 149 2.72 19.84 -8.94
C ARG A 149 2.75 21.35 -9.07
#